data_AF-A0A3P6RYJ3-F1
#
_entry.id   AF-A0A3P6RYJ3-F1
#
_cell.length_a   1.000
_cell.length_b   1.000
_cell.length_c   1.000
_cell.angle_alpha   90.00
_cell.angle_beta   90.00
_cell.angle_gamma   90.00
#
_symmetry.space_group_name_H-M   'P 1'
#
loop_
_entity.id
_entity.type
_entity.pdbx_description
1 polymer ?
#
loop_
_entity_poly.entity_id
_entity_poly.type
_entity_poly.pdbx_seq_one_letter_code
_entity_poly.pdbx_strand_id
1 'polypeptide(L)'
;MLRSQKRYEQRKSQECLQKRIPDYSWLISENSQKPKKYLTMNERARLTRACERLRANEWSKLINLWKARSKNASSREHIFDSFISSVHEVILSRPRPPSVGDVLRKYMRSASSVNAVADSPRSQIDSPRSLANFSFRELNEIV
;
A
#
# COMPACT_ATOMS: atom_id res chain seq x y z
N MET A 1 -37.62 -27.34 -10.68
CA MET A 1 -37.34 -26.42 -11.82
C MET A 1 -36.04 -26.76 -12.57
N LEU A 2 -34.86 -26.79 -11.92
CA LEU A 2 -33.58 -27.11 -12.59
C LEU A 2 -33.51 -28.46 -13.33
N ARG A 3 -34.14 -29.50 -12.78
CA ARG A 3 -34.18 -30.83 -13.44
C ARG A 3 -35.00 -30.82 -14.75
N SER A 4 -36.00 -29.94 -14.84
CA SER A 4 -36.85 -29.80 -16.03
C SER A 4 -36.11 -29.03 -17.14
N GLN A 5 -35.37 -27.99 -16.78
CA GLN A 5 -34.50 -27.22 -17.68
C GLN A 5 -33.48 -28.13 -18.37
N LYS A 6 -32.76 -28.94 -17.57
CA LYS A 6 -31.72 -29.86 -18.05
C LYS A 6 -32.28 -30.91 -19.02
N ARG A 7 -33.48 -31.41 -18.77
CA ARG A 7 -34.16 -32.38 -19.66
C ARG A 7 -34.61 -31.76 -20.97
N TYR A 8 -35.02 -30.49 -20.96
CA TYR A 8 -35.39 -29.74 -22.15
C TYR A 8 -34.18 -29.48 -23.06
N GLU A 9 -33.05 -29.05 -22.47
CA GLU A 9 -31.80 -28.81 -23.21
C GLU A 9 -31.24 -30.08 -23.86
N GLN A 10 -31.29 -31.22 -23.15
CA GLN A 10 -30.86 -32.51 -23.70
C GLN A 10 -31.72 -32.94 -24.91
N ARG A 11 -33.04 -32.74 -24.85
CA ARG A 11 -33.93 -33.05 -25.99
C ARG A 11 -33.64 -32.15 -27.19
N LYS A 12 -33.47 -30.85 -26.96
CA LYS A 12 -33.18 -29.88 -28.01
C LYS A 12 -31.85 -30.19 -28.72
N SER A 13 -30.81 -30.52 -27.95
CA SER A 13 -29.51 -30.93 -28.49
C SER A 13 -29.63 -32.20 -29.36
N GLN A 14 -30.41 -33.19 -28.90
CA GLN A 14 -30.64 -34.44 -29.62
C GLN A 14 -31.39 -34.21 -30.95
N GLU A 15 -32.38 -33.30 -30.96
CA GLU A 15 -33.09 -32.92 -32.18
C GLU A 15 -32.21 -32.20 -33.20
N CYS A 16 -31.31 -31.31 -32.74
CA CYS A 16 -30.36 -30.61 -33.61
C CYS A 16 -29.41 -31.61 -34.31
N LEU A 17 -28.93 -32.63 -33.58
CA LEU A 17 -28.09 -33.70 -34.12
C LEU A 17 -28.85 -34.54 -35.17
N GLN A 18 -30.12 -34.87 -34.92
CA GLN A 18 -30.94 -35.64 -35.86
C GLN A 18 -31.26 -34.84 -37.14
N LYS A 19 -31.58 -33.56 -37.02
CA LYS A 19 -31.99 -32.72 -38.15
C LYS A 19 -30.80 -32.13 -38.93
N ARG A 20 -29.56 -32.45 -38.55
CA ARG A 20 -28.32 -31.80 -39.07
C ARG A 20 -28.40 -30.27 -39.06
N ILE A 21 -29.11 -29.70 -38.08
CA ILE A 21 -29.22 -28.25 -37.92
C ILE A 21 -28.07 -27.85 -36.99
N PRO A 22 -27.19 -26.92 -37.42
CA PRO A 22 -26.15 -26.41 -36.55
C PRO A 22 -26.77 -25.77 -35.29
N ASP A 23 -26.37 -26.26 -34.11
CA ASP A 23 -26.79 -25.69 -32.84
C ASP A 23 -25.90 -24.50 -32.49
N TYR A 24 -26.48 -23.29 -32.49
CA TYR A 24 -25.82 -22.04 -32.12
C TYR A 24 -26.11 -21.63 -30.67
N SER A 25 -26.66 -22.51 -29.84
CA SER A 25 -26.94 -22.19 -28.43
C SER A 25 -25.67 -21.75 -27.67
N TRP A 26 -24.48 -22.18 -28.10
CA TRP A 26 -23.19 -21.72 -27.57
C TRP A 26 -22.88 -20.24 -27.89
N LEU A 27 -23.37 -19.69 -29.01
CA LEU A 27 -23.22 -18.26 -29.34
C LEU A 27 -24.03 -17.35 -28.40
N ILE A 28 -25.08 -17.89 -27.79
CA ILE A 28 -25.97 -17.18 -26.87
C ILE A 28 -25.49 -17.34 -25.41
N SER A 29 -24.37 -18.05 -25.19
CA SER A 29 -23.82 -18.25 -23.85
C SER A 29 -23.62 -16.89 -23.15
N GLU A 30 -24.34 -16.68 -22.04
CA GLU A 30 -24.26 -15.50 -21.16
C GLU A 30 -22.83 -15.18 -20.69
N ASN A 31 -21.88 -16.09 -20.93
CA ASN A 31 -20.45 -15.93 -20.68
C ASN A 31 -19.79 -14.84 -21.54
N SER A 32 -20.37 -14.45 -22.68
CA SER A 32 -19.86 -13.31 -23.48
C SER A 32 -20.15 -11.95 -22.84
N GLN A 33 -20.99 -11.90 -21.80
CA GLN A 33 -21.39 -10.66 -21.12
C GLN A 33 -20.98 -10.63 -19.64
N LYS A 34 -19.85 -11.21 -19.25
CA LYS A 34 -19.21 -10.70 -18.03
C LYS A 34 -18.65 -9.33 -18.40
N PRO A 35 -19.28 -8.20 -17.98
CA PRO A 35 -18.74 -6.90 -18.30
C PRO A 35 -17.31 -6.88 -17.77
N LYS A 36 -16.34 -6.59 -18.65
CA LYS A 36 -14.99 -6.25 -18.21
C LYS A 36 -15.19 -5.14 -17.19
N LYS A 37 -14.88 -5.41 -15.91
CA LYS A 37 -15.10 -4.45 -14.83
C LYS A 37 -14.06 -3.34 -14.97
N TYR A 38 -14.31 -2.41 -15.89
CA TYR A 38 -13.46 -1.27 -16.13
C TYR A 38 -13.29 -0.47 -14.85
N LEU A 39 -12.14 0.17 -14.70
CA LEU A 39 -11.94 1.20 -13.70
C LEU A 39 -12.83 2.39 -14.07
N THR A 40 -13.62 2.89 -13.13
CA THR A 40 -14.30 4.17 -13.28
C THR A 40 -13.25 5.29 -13.41
N MET A 41 -13.64 6.43 -13.99
CA MET A 41 -12.72 7.56 -14.13
C MET A 41 -12.16 8.02 -12.77
N ASN A 42 -12.97 8.01 -11.71
CA ASN A 42 -12.54 8.39 -10.38
C ASN A 42 -11.53 7.39 -9.79
N GLU A 43 -11.80 6.09 -9.90
CA GLU A 43 -10.87 5.04 -9.47
C GLU A 43 -9.53 5.14 -10.20
N ARG A 44 -9.58 5.36 -11.52
CA ARG A 44 -8.38 5.55 -12.33
C ARG A 44 -7.60 6.77 -11.87
N ALA A 45 -8.26 7.90 -11.66
CA ALA A 45 -7.60 9.12 -11.19
C ALA A 45 -6.96 8.95 -9.80
N ARG A 46 -7.64 8.27 -8.86
CA ARG A 46 -7.10 7.96 -7.53
C ARG A 46 -5.86 7.06 -7.61
N LEU A 47 -5.92 6.00 -8.41
CA LEU A 47 -4.79 5.09 -8.61
C LEU A 47 -3.60 5.81 -9.25
N THR A 48 -3.84 6.57 -10.32
CA THR A 48 -2.79 7.32 -11.02
C THR A 48 -2.06 8.26 -10.07
N ARG A 49 -2.78 9.09 -9.30
CA ARG A 49 -2.16 10.01 -8.32
C ARG A 49 -1.36 9.29 -7.24
N ALA A 50 -1.83 8.12 -6.80
CA ALA A 50 -1.09 7.33 -5.81
C ALA A 50 0.20 6.77 -6.41
N CYS A 51 0.12 6.24 -7.62
CA CYS A 51 1.26 5.65 -8.34
C CYS A 51 2.32 6.67 -8.73
N GLU A 52 1.93 7.90 -9.12
CA GLU A 52 2.86 8.99 -9.46
C GLU A 52 3.84 9.33 -8.33
N ARG A 53 3.45 9.08 -7.07
CA ARG A 53 4.28 9.40 -5.91
C ARG A 53 5.30 8.30 -5.59
N LEU A 54 5.21 7.13 -6.22
CA LEU A 54 6.07 5.98 -5.96
C LEU A 54 7.34 6.01 -6.82
N ARG A 55 8.45 5.57 -6.25
CA ARG A 55 9.72 5.39 -6.96
C ARG A 55 9.79 3.99 -7.56
N ALA A 56 10.55 3.84 -8.64
CA ALA A 56 10.69 2.56 -9.35
C ALA A 56 11.17 1.40 -8.44
N ASN A 57 12.03 1.70 -7.46
CA ASN A 57 12.56 0.71 -6.51
C ASN A 57 11.58 0.31 -5.39
N GLU A 58 10.44 1.00 -5.27
CA GLU A 58 9.46 0.77 -4.20
C GLU A 58 8.34 -0.21 -4.59
N TRP A 59 8.21 -0.52 -5.89
CA TRP A 59 7.15 -1.38 -6.43
C TRP A 59 7.14 -2.77 -5.82
N SER A 60 8.30 -3.41 -5.66
CA SER A 60 8.39 -4.75 -5.07
C SER A 60 7.87 -4.77 -3.63
N LYS A 61 8.20 -3.75 -2.84
CA LYS A 61 7.73 -3.59 -1.46
C LYS A 61 6.21 -3.39 -1.42
N LEU A 62 5.69 -2.51 -2.28
CA LEU A 62 4.26 -2.26 -2.41
C LEU A 62 3.49 -3.54 -2.77
N ILE A 63 3.96 -4.27 -3.79
CA ILE A 63 3.26 -5.47 -4.27
C ILE A 63 3.18 -6.52 -3.16
N ASN A 64 4.27 -6.74 -2.42
CA ASN A 64 4.27 -7.70 -1.32
C ASN A 64 3.34 -7.27 -0.18
N LEU A 65 3.38 -5.98 0.19
CA LEU A 65 2.53 -5.42 1.23
C LEU A 65 1.04 -5.50 0.86
N TRP A 66 0.70 -5.07 -0.36
CA TRP A 66 -0.67 -5.11 -0.85
C TRP A 66 -1.19 -6.54 -0.98
N LYS A 67 -0.38 -7.46 -1.53
CA LYS A 67 -0.74 -8.89 -1.61
C LYS A 67 -1.06 -9.48 -0.24
N ALA A 68 -0.34 -9.08 0.81
CA ALA A 68 -0.62 -9.55 2.16
C ALA A 68 -1.99 -9.04 2.66
N ARG A 69 -2.34 -7.78 2.37
CA ARG A 69 -3.60 -7.16 2.81
C ARG A 69 -4.82 -7.52 1.97
N SER A 70 -4.65 -7.73 0.66
CA SER A 70 -5.76 -7.95 -0.25
C SER A 70 -6.40 -9.33 -0.10
N LYS A 71 -5.77 -10.27 0.63
CA LYS A 71 -6.29 -11.63 0.86
C LYS A 71 -7.69 -11.65 1.48
N ASN A 72 -8.00 -10.66 2.31
CA ASN A 72 -9.26 -10.57 3.04
C ASN A 72 -10.21 -9.50 2.47
N ALA A 73 -9.89 -8.93 1.30
CA ALA A 73 -10.71 -7.88 0.71
C ALA A 73 -11.96 -8.47 0.03
N SER A 74 -13.14 -8.15 0.56
CA SER A 74 -14.43 -8.71 0.13
C SER A 74 -15.20 -7.82 -0.85
N SER A 75 -14.86 -6.53 -0.97
CA SER A 75 -15.50 -5.59 -1.89
C SER A 75 -14.47 -4.90 -2.79
N ARG A 76 -14.95 -4.36 -3.91
CA ARG A 76 -14.12 -3.61 -4.86
C ARG A 76 -13.47 -2.41 -4.17
N GLU A 77 -14.26 -1.66 -3.42
CA GLU A 77 -13.85 -0.48 -2.66
C GLU A 77 -12.77 -0.85 -1.65
N HIS A 78 -12.94 -1.97 -0.93
CA HIS A 78 -11.96 -2.45 0.02
C HIS A 78 -10.64 -2.86 -0.66
N ILE A 79 -10.69 -3.44 -1.87
CA ILE A 79 -9.47 -3.72 -2.67
C ILE A 79 -8.73 -2.42 -3.00
N PHE A 80 -9.45 -1.38 -3.42
CA PHE A 80 -8.86 -0.07 -3.71
C PHE A 80 -8.27 0.59 -2.47
N ASP A 81 -9.04 0.66 -1.39
CA ASP A 81 -8.59 1.35 -0.17
C ASP A 81 -7.41 0.62 0.46
N SER A 82 -7.37 -0.72 0.40
CA SER A 82 -6.22 -1.53 0.77
C SER A 82 -4.98 -1.23 -0.09
N PHE A 83 -5.15 -1.07 -1.40
CA PHE A 83 -4.06 -0.68 -2.30
C PHE A 83 -3.54 0.73 -1.96
N ILE A 84 -4.41 1.72 -1.90
CA ILE A 84 -4.04 3.12 -1.63
C ILE A 84 -3.36 3.25 -0.25
N SER A 85 -3.89 2.57 0.77
CA SER A 85 -3.28 2.54 2.10
C SER A 85 -1.88 1.92 2.08
N SER A 86 -1.68 0.87 1.28
CA SER A 86 -0.37 0.25 1.09
C SER A 86 0.62 1.17 0.39
N VAL A 87 0.17 1.95 -0.60
CA VAL A 87 0.99 2.99 -1.23
C VAL A 87 1.42 4.05 -0.21
N HIS A 88 0.48 4.55 0.59
CA HIS A 88 0.78 5.55 1.61
C HIS A 88 1.81 5.03 2.62
N GLU A 89 1.68 3.80 3.08
CA GLU A 89 2.63 3.22 4.02
C GLU A 89 4.04 3.08 3.45
N VAL A 90 4.17 2.66 2.19
CA VAL A 90 5.46 2.61 1.51
C VAL A 90 6.10 4.01 1.47
N ILE A 91 5.31 5.04 1.11
CA ILE A 91 5.78 6.44 1.09
C ILE A 91 6.16 6.92 2.49
N LEU A 92 5.37 6.59 3.52
CA LEU A 92 5.61 7.01 4.89
C LEU A 92 6.86 6.34 5.48
N SER A 93 7.16 5.11 5.04
CA SER A 93 8.33 4.33 5.48
C SER A 93 9.67 4.81 4.92
N ARG A 94 9.67 5.84 4.07
CA ARG A 94 10.90 6.44 3.55
C ARG A 94 11.72 7.02 4.71
N PRO A 95 13.06 6.92 4.65
CA PRO A 95 13.90 7.62 5.61
C PRO A 95 13.61 9.12 5.53
N ARG A 96 13.37 9.73 6.68
CA ARG A 96 13.14 11.18 6.82
C ARG A 96 14.30 11.80 7.57
N PRO A 97 14.64 13.06 7.30
CA PRO A 97 15.54 13.82 8.16
C PRO A 97 15.02 13.76 9.61
N PRO A 98 15.92 13.60 10.60
CA PRO A 98 15.51 13.59 12.00
C PRO A 98 14.83 14.92 12.33
N SER A 99 13.67 14.85 12.96
CA SER A 99 13.02 16.06 13.47
C SER A 99 13.76 16.56 14.71
N VAL A 100 13.56 17.84 15.07
CA VAL A 100 14.05 18.40 16.35
C VAL A 100 13.63 17.51 17.53
N GLY A 101 12.41 16.97 17.50
CA GLY A 101 11.95 16.02 18.50
C GLY A 101 12.72 14.70 18.52
N ASP A 102 13.19 14.20 17.37
CA ASP A 102 14.03 13.00 17.30
C ASP A 102 15.44 13.26 17.82
N VAL A 103 15.99 14.44 17.54
CA VAL A 103 17.27 14.90 18.09
C VAL A 103 17.19 15.05 19.60
N LEU A 104 16.15 15.73 20.12
CA LEU A 104 15.92 15.87 21.56
C LEU A 104 15.71 14.52 22.25
N ARG A 105 14.91 13.63 21.66
CA ARG A 105 14.69 12.28 22.21
C ARG A 105 15.97 11.46 22.22
N LYS A 106 16.80 11.55 21.17
CA LYS A 106 18.13 10.93 21.11
C LYS A 106 19.03 11.51 22.21
N TYR A 107 19.08 12.83 22.36
CA TYR A 107 19.85 13.50 23.41
C TYR A 107 19.42 13.07 24.81
N MET A 108 18.12 13.06 25.13
CA MET A 108 17.64 12.60 26.45
C MET A 108 17.99 11.14 26.73
N ARG A 109 17.93 10.27 25.72
CA ARG A 109 18.34 8.85 25.84
C ARG A 109 19.85 8.67 25.95
N SER A 110 20.63 9.54 25.33
CA SER A 110 22.10 9.52 25.40
C SER A 110 22.62 10.16 26.69
N ALA A 111 21.90 11.15 27.24
CA ALA A 111 22.22 11.83 28.50
C ALA A 111 21.99 10.95 29.74
N SER A 112 21.20 9.87 29.63
CA SER A 112 20.99 8.92 30.73
C SER A 112 22.10 7.87 30.90
N SER A 113 23.21 7.97 30.18
CA SER A 113 24.35 7.08 30.37
C SER A 113 25.20 7.52 31.57
N VAL A 114 25.04 6.82 32.69
CA VAL A 114 25.83 7.00 33.93
C VAL A 114 27.33 6.68 33.71
N ASN A 115 27.69 6.05 32.58
CA ASN A 115 29.05 5.65 32.22
C ASN A 115 29.60 6.44 31.01
N ALA A 116 29.03 7.58 30.64
CA ALA A 116 29.60 8.42 29.58
C ALA A 116 30.95 9.01 30.05
N VAL A 117 32.03 8.31 29.71
CA VAL A 117 33.40 8.76 29.95
C VAL A 117 33.65 9.97 29.05
N ALA A 118 33.74 11.15 29.65
CA ALA A 118 34.19 12.36 28.99
C ALA A 118 35.71 12.26 28.79
N ASP A 119 36.15 11.77 27.63
CA ASP A 119 37.55 11.86 27.25
C ASP A 119 37.90 13.31 26.83
N SER A 120 38.35 14.08 27.82
CA SER A 120 39.38 15.16 27.74
C SER A 120 39.01 16.53 27.13
N PRO A 121 39.73 17.64 27.46
CA PRO A 121 40.24 18.09 28.74
C PRO A 121 39.60 19.43 29.18
N ARG A 122 39.25 19.51 30.46
CA ARG A 122 39.22 20.69 31.35
C ARG A 122 39.23 22.07 30.67
N SER A 123 38.05 22.65 30.47
CA SER A 123 37.85 24.09 30.66
C SER A 123 36.66 24.32 31.56
N GLN A 124 36.89 25.12 32.60
CA GLN A 124 35.99 25.47 33.68
C GLN A 124 34.63 25.94 33.14
N ILE A 125 33.54 25.57 33.82
CA ILE A 125 32.32 26.36 34.10
C ILE A 125 31.25 25.35 34.55
N ASP A 126 31.17 25.15 35.87
CA ASP A 126 30.03 24.52 36.52
C ASP A 126 28.80 25.44 36.34
N SER A 127 27.97 25.13 35.36
CA SER A 127 26.57 25.54 35.33
C SER A 127 25.83 24.69 34.29
N PRO A 128 24.66 24.11 34.60
CA PRO A 128 23.84 23.45 33.60
C PRO A 128 23.37 24.52 32.61
N ARG A 129 24.09 24.68 31.49
CA ARG A 129 23.74 25.65 30.45
C ARG A 129 22.37 25.28 29.90
N SER A 130 21.40 26.12 30.25
CA SER A 130 20.05 26.15 29.70
C SER A 130 20.11 26.11 28.17
N LEU A 131 19.24 25.29 27.57
CA LEU A 131 19.04 25.19 26.11
C LEU A 131 18.66 26.53 25.45
N ALA A 132 18.35 27.57 26.24
CA ALA A 132 18.09 28.92 25.76
C ALA A 132 19.32 29.62 25.15
N ASN A 133 20.53 29.07 25.33
CA ASN A 133 21.77 29.74 24.93
C ASN A 133 22.43 29.18 23.66
N PHE A 134 21.83 28.18 23.00
CA PHE A 134 22.40 27.62 21.76
C PHE A 134 21.86 28.34 20.53
N SER A 135 22.79 28.81 19.69
CA SER A 135 22.46 29.38 18.38
C SER A 135 22.12 28.26 17.39
N PHE A 136 21.19 28.52 16.45
CA PHE A 136 20.81 27.57 15.40
C PHE A 136 22.00 27.06 14.58
N ARG A 137 23.09 27.84 14.50
CA ARG A 137 24.34 27.42 13.84
C ARG A 137 25.09 26.34 14.61
N GLU A 138 25.12 26.41 15.94
CA GLU A 138 25.83 25.45 16.79
C GLU A 138 25.14 24.09 16.81
N LEU A 139 23.80 24.07 16.66
CA LEU A 139 23.04 22.82 16.53
C LEU A 139 23.31 22.06 15.23
N ASN A 140 23.82 22.75 14.19
CA ASN A 140 24.11 22.15 12.89
C ASN A 140 25.52 21.52 12.82
N GLU A 141 26.41 21.83 13.78
CA GLU A 141 27.75 21.23 13.88
C GLU A 141 27.77 19.90 14.66
N ILE A 142 26.66 19.55 15.34
CA ILE A 142 26.51 18.31 16.13
C ILE A 142 25.92 17.15 15.27
N VAL A 143 25.57 17.42 14.01
CA VAL A 143 25.06 16.44 13.03
C VAL A 143 26.15 16.09 12.03
#